data_AF-A0A2D7NCW6-F1
#
_entry.id   AF-A0A2D7NCW6-F1
#
_cell.length_a   1.000
_cell.length_b   1.000
_cell.length_c   1.000
_cell.angle_alpha   90.00
_cell.angle_beta   90.00
_cell.angle_gamma   90.00
#
_symmetry.space_group_name_H-M   'P 1'
#
loop_
_entity.id
_entity.type
_entity.pdbx_description
1 polymer ?
#
loop_
_entity_poly.entity_id
_entity_poly.type
_entity_poly.pdbx_seq_one_letter_code
_entity_poly.pdbx_strand_id
1 'polypeptide(L)'
;MYSCSENIFRISETINPDGKILKVKTYNKSKVEIHKSYYSNGNLEYEVKLRNGNPEGVSKYWNEKGNLVNITNYENGKLHGLSLRYYENGNIASKVQYFYGQIHGISETYYENGLIKSNQIFEYGLPSSKLLRFDEKSNRIYQP
;
A
#
# COMPACT_ATOMS: atom_id res chain seq x y z
N MET A 1 5.59 3.01 -29.38
CA MET A 1 5.83 3.23 -27.94
C MET A 1 6.20 1.89 -27.32
N TYR A 2 7.47 1.73 -26.95
CA TYR A 2 8.02 0.44 -26.52
C TYR A 2 7.43 0.04 -25.16
N SER A 3 6.53 -0.94 -25.10
CA SER A 3 6.35 -1.67 -23.84
C SER A 3 7.57 -2.57 -23.71
N CYS A 4 8.43 -2.22 -22.75
CA CYS A 4 9.57 -3.03 -22.40
C CYS A 4 9.01 -4.36 -21.89
N SER A 5 9.01 -5.39 -22.72
CA SER A 5 8.67 -6.74 -22.32
C SER A 5 9.70 -7.12 -21.26
N GLU A 6 9.31 -7.03 -19.99
CA GLU A 6 10.09 -7.59 -18.91
C GLU A 6 10.40 -9.04 -19.31
N ASN A 7 11.68 -9.40 -19.35
CA ASN A 7 12.11 -10.74 -19.75
C ASN A 7 11.70 -11.74 -18.66
N ILE A 8 10.42 -12.11 -18.67
CA ILE A 8 9.82 -13.13 -17.83
C ILE A 8 10.47 -14.45 -18.20
N PHE A 9 11.13 -15.05 -17.22
CA PHE A 9 11.80 -16.34 -17.37
C PHE A 9 10.90 -17.50 -16.91
N ARG A 10 10.05 -17.27 -15.91
CA ARG A 10 9.11 -18.28 -15.39
C ARG A 10 7.84 -17.64 -14.87
N ILE A 11 6.73 -18.37 -15.00
CA ILE A 11 5.45 -18.05 -14.40
C ILE A 11 4.99 -19.29 -13.61
N SER A 12 4.39 -19.09 -12.44
CA SER A 12 3.66 -20.12 -11.71
C SER A 12 2.29 -19.61 -11.32
N GLU A 13 1.26 -20.41 -11.56
CA GLU A 13 -0.13 -20.06 -11.29
C GLU A 13 -0.71 -21.03 -10.26
N THR A 14 -1.55 -20.51 -9.36
CA THR A 14 -2.38 -21.31 -8.46
C THR A 14 -3.82 -21.06 -8.84
N ILE A 15 -4.55 -22.14 -9.11
CA ILE A 15 -5.91 -22.11 -9.64
C ILE A 15 -6.82 -22.83 -8.64
N ASN A 16 -8.03 -22.34 -8.41
CA ASN A 16 -9.04 -23.02 -7.60
C ASN A 16 -9.69 -24.20 -8.37
N PRO A 17 -10.50 -25.06 -7.72
CA PRO A 17 -11.17 -26.18 -8.40
C PRO A 17 -12.07 -25.77 -9.58
N ASP A 18 -12.60 -24.55 -9.57
CA ASP A 18 -13.44 -24.00 -10.64
C ASP A 18 -12.64 -23.44 -11.83
N GLY A 19 -11.31 -23.57 -11.83
CA GLY A 19 -10.45 -23.08 -12.91
C GLY A 19 -10.08 -21.59 -12.82
N LYS A 20 -10.41 -20.90 -11.73
CA LYS A 20 -10.06 -19.48 -11.53
C LYS A 20 -8.67 -19.31 -10.91
N ILE A 21 -7.89 -18.40 -11.48
CA ILE A 21 -6.56 -18.04 -10.97
C ILE A 21 -6.70 -17.32 -9.63
N LEU A 22 -6.03 -17.81 -8.60
CA LEU A 22 -5.95 -17.21 -7.27
C LEU A 22 -4.63 -16.49 -7.05
N LYS A 23 -3.53 -17.01 -7.61
CA LYS A 23 -2.19 -16.44 -7.44
C LYS A 23 -1.36 -16.61 -8.70
N VAL A 24 -0.58 -15.60 -9.03
CA VAL A 24 0.44 -15.64 -10.08
C VAL A 24 1.76 -15.19 -9.48
N LYS A 25 2.83 -15.93 -9.76
CA LYS A 25 4.20 -15.50 -9.48
C LYS A 25 4.99 -15.49 -10.78
N THR A 26 5.60 -14.35 -11.05
CA THR A 26 6.44 -14.13 -12.23
C THR A 26 7.88 -13.95 -11.77
N TYR A 27 8.82 -14.59 -12.48
CA TYR A 27 10.25 -14.54 -12.18
C TYR A 27 10.98 -13.98 -13.40
N ASN A 28 11.78 -12.94 -13.21
CA ASN A 28 12.70 -12.48 -14.25
C ASN A 28 14.14 -12.97 -13.99
N LYS A 29 15.00 -12.85 -15.01
CA LYS A 29 16.40 -13.29 -14.94
C LYS A 29 17.22 -12.58 -13.84
N SER A 30 16.75 -11.43 -13.35
CA SER A 30 17.41 -10.62 -12.31
C SER A 30 16.98 -10.97 -10.89
N LYS A 31 16.36 -12.15 -10.67
CA LYS A 31 15.84 -12.62 -9.36
C LYS A 31 14.82 -11.65 -8.73
N VAL A 32 14.13 -10.88 -9.56
CA VAL A 32 12.95 -10.13 -9.15
C VAL A 32 11.75 -11.01 -9.38
N GLU A 33 10.90 -11.08 -8.35
CA GLU A 33 9.63 -11.79 -8.38
C GLU A 33 8.49 -10.79 -8.32
N ILE A 34 7.44 -11.01 -9.10
CA ILE A 34 6.18 -10.27 -8.96
C ILE A 34 5.14 -11.27 -8.51
N HIS A 35 4.55 -11.05 -7.34
CA HIS A 35 3.48 -11.88 -6.80
C HIS A 35 2.17 -11.11 -6.91
N LYS A 36 1.16 -11.76 -7.49
CA LYS A 36 -0.21 -11.25 -7.57
C LYS A 36 -1.17 -12.25 -6.93
N SER A 37 -2.15 -11.77 -6.19
CA SER A 37 -3.31 -12.58 -5.79
C SER A 37 -4.60 -11.95 -6.30
N TYR A 38 -5.62 -12.80 -6.47
CA TYR A 38 -6.89 -12.43 -7.05
C TYR A 38 -8.02 -12.97 -6.18
N TYR A 39 -9.09 -12.18 -6.08
CA TYR A 39 -10.34 -12.61 -5.47
C TYR A 39 -11.03 -13.66 -6.34
N SER A 40 -12.02 -14.36 -5.76
CA SER A 40 -12.82 -15.37 -6.46
C SER A 40 -13.64 -14.82 -7.63
N ASN A 41 -13.84 -13.51 -7.70
CA ASN A 41 -14.46 -12.83 -8.83
C ASN A 41 -13.48 -12.45 -9.95
N GLY A 42 -12.18 -12.74 -9.78
CA GLY A 42 -11.13 -12.45 -10.75
C GLY A 42 -10.49 -11.07 -10.62
N ASN A 43 -10.98 -10.20 -9.73
CA ASN A 43 -10.35 -8.91 -9.48
C ASN A 43 -9.02 -9.09 -8.75
N LEU A 44 -8.04 -8.26 -9.11
CA LEU A 44 -6.75 -8.22 -8.43
C LEU A 44 -6.98 -7.84 -6.97
N GLU A 45 -6.37 -8.58 -6.05
CA GLU A 45 -6.41 -8.34 -4.61
C GLU A 45 -5.13 -7.67 -4.15
N TYR A 46 -3.99 -8.20 -4.57
CA TYR A 46 -2.68 -7.79 -4.08
C TYR A 46 -1.63 -7.92 -5.16
N GLU A 47 -0.69 -6.98 -5.18
CA GLU A 47 0.50 -7.01 -6.03
C GLU A 47 1.70 -6.54 -5.23
N VAL A 48 2.78 -7.32 -5.29
CA VAL A 48 4.06 -6.95 -4.69
C VAL A 48 5.22 -7.42 -5.56
N LYS A 49 6.24 -6.57 -5.62
CA LYS A 49 7.54 -6.92 -6.16
C LYS A 49 8.45 -7.37 -5.02
N LEU A 50 9.12 -8.50 -5.19
CA LEU A 50 10.12 -9.01 -4.27
C LEU A 50 11.48 -9.08 -4.95
N ARG A 51 12.54 -8.80 -4.19
CA ARG A 51 13.91 -9.08 -4.57
C ARG A 51 14.52 -10.01 -3.53
N ASN A 52 15.06 -11.15 -3.97
CA ASN A 52 15.63 -12.16 -3.08
C ASN A 52 14.68 -12.55 -1.93
N GLY A 53 13.38 -12.69 -2.24
CA GLY A 53 12.34 -13.04 -1.26
C GLY A 53 11.83 -11.91 -0.36
N ASN A 54 12.40 -10.71 -0.44
CA ASN A 54 11.98 -9.55 0.38
C ASN A 54 11.20 -8.52 -0.45
N PRO A 55 10.11 -7.92 0.07
CA PRO A 55 9.40 -6.85 -0.61
C PRO A 55 10.32 -5.68 -0.98
N GLU A 56 10.19 -5.18 -2.21
CA GLU A 56 10.98 -4.07 -2.74
C GLU A 56 10.10 -3.18 -3.64
N GLY A 57 10.08 -1.89 -3.33
CA GLY A 57 9.28 -0.89 -4.03
C GLY A 57 7.82 -0.90 -3.57
N VAL A 58 6.91 -0.68 -4.50
CA VAL A 58 5.50 -0.47 -4.21
C VAL A 58 4.76 -1.80 -4.11
N SER A 59 4.08 -2.05 -3.00
CA SER A 59 2.96 -2.99 -2.93
C SER A 59 1.63 -2.27 -3.04
N LYS A 60 0.64 -2.95 -3.58
CA LYS A 60 -0.72 -2.44 -3.76
C LYS A 60 -1.73 -3.48 -3.31
N TYR A 61 -2.82 -3.02 -2.72
CA TYR A 61 -3.96 -3.85 -2.36
C TYR A 61 -5.24 -3.20 -2.86
N TRP A 62 -6.11 -4.01 -3.44
CA TRP A 62 -7.41 -3.62 -3.96
C TRP A 62 -8.48 -4.43 -3.23
N ASN A 63 -9.70 -3.90 -3.16
CA ASN A 63 -10.84 -4.63 -2.61
C ASN A 63 -11.53 -5.50 -3.68
N GLU A 64 -12.52 -6.31 -3.28
CA GLU A 64 -13.26 -7.18 -4.20
C GLU A 64 -13.95 -6.44 -5.35
N LYS A 65 -14.25 -5.13 -5.20
CA LYS A 65 -14.83 -4.29 -6.26
C LYS A 65 -13.79 -3.82 -7.28
N GLY A 66 -12.50 -4.08 -7.04
CA GLY A 66 -11.38 -3.62 -7.88
C GLY A 66 -10.87 -2.22 -7.52
N ASN A 67 -11.33 -1.63 -6.42
CA ASN A 67 -10.86 -0.30 -5.99
C ASN A 67 -9.56 -0.45 -5.21
N LEU A 68 -8.58 0.41 -5.51
CA LEU A 68 -7.31 0.46 -4.77
C LEU A 68 -7.57 0.99 -3.36
N VAL A 69 -7.21 0.22 -2.34
CA VAL A 69 -7.45 0.60 -0.93
C VAL A 69 -6.16 0.75 -0.13
N ASN A 70 -5.02 0.25 -0.62
CA ASN A 70 -3.73 0.48 0.00
C ASN A 70 -2.59 0.54 -1.02
N ILE A 71 -1.64 1.46 -0.79
CA ILE A 71 -0.32 1.49 -1.44
C ILE A 71 0.71 1.57 -0.32
N THR A 72 1.73 0.73 -0.37
CA THR A 72 2.78 0.74 0.64
C THR A 72 4.16 0.57 0.00
N ASN A 73 5.10 1.42 0.37
CA ASN A 73 6.47 1.37 -0.13
C ASN A 73 7.38 0.55 0.79
N TYR A 74 8.25 -0.25 0.19
CA TYR A 74 9.23 -1.09 0.85
C TYR A 74 10.63 -0.86 0.32
N GLU A 75 11.61 -0.93 1.20
CA GLU A 75 13.03 -1.00 0.86
C GLU A 75 13.69 -2.07 1.74
N ASN A 76 14.44 -2.99 1.12
CA ASN A 76 15.10 -4.10 1.82
C ASN A 76 14.15 -4.91 2.72
N GLY A 77 12.92 -5.16 2.26
CA GLY A 77 11.88 -5.90 2.98
C GLY A 77 11.22 -5.14 4.13
N LYS A 78 11.58 -3.88 4.39
CA LYS A 78 11.00 -3.04 5.44
C LYS A 78 10.18 -1.92 4.84
N LEU A 79 9.16 -1.46 5.56
CA LEU A 79 8.40 -0.26 5.18
C LEU A 79 9.35 0.93 5.07
N HIS A 80 9.36 1.61 3.94
CA HIS A 80 10.20 2.78 3.71
C HIS A 80 9.54 3.71 2.71
N GLY A 81 9.37 4.98 3.08
CA GLY A 81 8.61 5.96 2.32
C GLY A 81 7.13 5.98 2.69
N LEU A 82 6.28 6.29 1.72
CA LEU A 82 4.87 6.58 1.96
C LEU A 82 4.02 5.30 2.02
N SER A 83 3.11 5.22 2.99
CA SER A 83 1.97 4.30 2.96
C SER A 83 0.67 5.10 2.90
N LEU A 84 -0.19 4.74 1.96
CA LEU A 84 -1.48 5.36 1.70
C LEU A 84 -2.59 4.33 1.86
N ARG A 85 -3.66 4.72 2.55
CA ARG A 85 -4.93 3.98 2.58
C ARG A 85 -6.01 4.85 1.97
N TYR A 86 -6.97 4.24 1.28
CA TYR A 86 -8.08 4.93 0.64
C TYR A 86 -9.43 4.45 1.20
N TYR A 87 -10.40 5.34 1.18
CA TYR A 87 -11.82 5.03 1.33
C TYR A 87 -12.38 4.42 0.03
N GLU A 88 -13.59 3.84 0.10
CA GLU A 88 -14.23 3.24 -1.08
C GLU A 88 -14.50 4.25 -2.20
N ASN A 89 -14.71 5.52 -1.84
CA ASN A 89 -14.90 6.62 -2.79
C ASN A 89 -13.60 7.10 -3.47
N GLY A 90 -12.45 6.50 -3.14
CA GLY A 90 -11.14 6.85 -3.69
C GLY A 90 -10.40 7.98 -2.97
N ASN A 91 -11.02 8.64 -1.98
CA ASN A 91 -10.34 9.63 -1.15
C ASN A 91 -9.32 8.96 -0.22
N ILE A 92 -8.24 9.67 0.11
CA ILE A 92 -7.24 9.18 1.06
C ILE A 92 -7.88 9.09 2.45
N ALA A 93 -7.75 7.95 3.11
CA ALA A 93 -8.14 7.73 4.49
C ALA A 93 -7.00 7.98 5.47
N SER A 94 -5.77 7.58 5.09
CA SER A 94 -4.58 7.84 5.88
C SER A 94 -3.33 7.90 5.02
N LYS A 95 -2.36 8.69 5.47
CA LYS A 95 -1.05 8.86 4.86
C LYS A 95 0.00 8.84 5.95
N VAL A 96 0.92 7.89 5.88
CA VAL A 96 1.94 7.68 6.92
C VAL A 96 3.31 7.55 6.27
N GLN A 97 4.31 8.28 6.77
CA GLN A 97 5.69 8.14 6.34
C GLN A 97 6.43 7.14 7.23
N TYR A 98 7.16 6.23 6.60
CA TYR A 98 7.97 5.22 7.25
C TYR A 98 9.46 5.38 6.89
N PHE A 99 10.32 5.07 7.84
CA PHE A 99 11.75 4.89 7.64
C PHE A 99 12.16 3.55 8.25
N TYR A 100 12.50 2.59 7.39
CA TYR A 100 12.93 1.23 7.75
C TYR A 100 12.07 0.53 8.82
N GLY A 101 10.75 0.55 8.63
CA GLY A 101 9.78 -0.14 9.47
C GLY A 101 9.18 0.71 10.58
N GLN A 102 9.71 1.90 10.84
CA GLN A 102 9.22 2.81 11.88
C GLN A 102 8.53 4.02 11.26
N ILE A 103 7.50 4.55 11.90
CA ILE A 103 6.90 5.81 11.45
C ILE A 103 7.93 6.93 11.66
N HIS A 104 8.24 7.67 10.61
CA HIS A 104 9.18 8.79 10.67
C HIS A 104 8.73 9.85 9.67
N GLY A 105 8.43 11.05 10.16
CA GLY A 105 7.77 12.11 9.41
C GLY A 105 6.29 12.27 9.80
N ILE A 106 5.49 12.81 8.88
CA ILE A 106 4.08 13.10 9.16
C ILE A 106 3.19 11.86 9.02
N SER A 107 2.28 11.70 9.97
CA SER A 107 1.14 10.80 9.92
C SER A 107 -0.14 11.64 9.87
N GLU A 108 -0.95 11.41 8.85
CA GLU A 108 -2.18 12.15 8.56
C GLU A 108 -3.34 11.17 8.41
N THR A 109 -4.49 11.50 9.00
CA THR A 109 -5.76 10.83 8.73
C THR A 109 -6.77 11.83 8.23
N TYR A 110 -7.73 11.36 7.44
CA TYR A 110 -8.72 12.19 6.78
C TYR A 110 -10.12 11.64 7.01
N TYR A 111 -11.12 12.48 6.83
CA TYR A 111 -12.51 12.09 6.68
C TYR A 111 -12.78 11.61 5.26
N GLU A 112 -13.90 10.91 5.07
CA GLU A 112 -14.28 10.39 3.75
C GLU A 112 -14.55 11.51 2.72
N ASN A 113 -14.86 12.72 3.17
CA ASN A 113 -14.97 13.92 2.33
C ASN A 113 -13.60 14.53 1.92
N GLY A 114 -12.48 13.93 2.37
CA GLY A 114 -11.12 14.38 2.06
C GLY A 114 -10.54 15.43 3.01
N LEU A 115 -11.32 15.93 3.97
CA LEU A 115 -10.82 16.89 4.97
C LEU A 115 -9.91 16.20 5.98
N ILE A 116 -8.87 16.90 6.44
CA ILE A 116 -7.96 16.36 7.45
C ILE A 116 -8.71 16.13 8.77
N LYS A 117 -8.52 14.95 9.36
CA LYS A 117 -9.11 14.56 10.64
C LYS A 117 -8.10 14.67 11.77
N SER A 118 -6.86 14.26 11.52
CA SER A 118 -5.77 14.45 12.47
C SER A 118 -4.41 14.40 11.80
N ASN A 119 -3.41 15.04 12.41
CA ASN A 119 -2.02 14.82 12.05
C ASN A 119 -1.07 14.88 13.25
N GLN A 120 0.07 14.23 13.09
CA GLN A 120 1.16 14.20 14.07
C GLN A 120 2.48 13.88 13.38
N ILE A 121 3.56 14.50 13.85
CA ILE A 121 4.94 14.22 13.40
C ILE A 121 5.54 13.18 14.36
N PHE A 122 6.19 12.19 13.78
CA PHE A 122 6.93 11.15 14.49
C PHE A 122 8.39 11.16 14.09
N GLU A 123 9.26 10.85 15.03
CA GLU A 123 10.67 10.54 14.81
C GLU A 123 10.93 9.14 15.34
N TYR A 124 11.23 8.21 14.43
CA TYR A 124 11.58 6.83 14.78
C TYR A 124 10.53 6.13 15.66
N GLY A 125 9.26 6.29 15.28
CA GLY A 125 8.10 5.73 15.97
C GLY A 125 7.62 6.53 17.17
N LEU A 126 8.36 7.54 17.62
CA LEU A 126 8.01 8.37 18.77
C LEU A 126 7.35 9.68 18.32
N PRO A 127 6.23 10.10 18.93
CA PRO A 127 5.65 11.42 18.68
C PRO A 127 6.66 12.55 18.95
N SER A 128 6.96 13.35 17.92
CA SER A 128 7.80 14.57 18.00
C SER A 128 6.94 15.85 18.04
N SER A 129 5.68 15.77 17.60
CA SER A 129 4.71 16.88 17.73
C SER A 129 3.49 16.52 18.58
N LYS A 130 2.79 17.56 19.05
CA LYS A 130 1.41 17.42 19.55
C LYS A 130 0.52 16.87 18.43
N LEU A 131 -0.38 15.95 18.78
CA LEU A 131 -1.45 15.48 17.90
C LEU A 131 -2.44 16.64 17.68
N LEU A 132 -2.65 17.02 16.43
CA LEU A 132 -3.72 17.94 16.06
C LEU A 132 -4.92 17.14 15.57
N ARG A 133 -6.13 17.55 15.99
CA ARG A 133 -7.40 16.99 15.56
C ARG A 133 -8.27 18.09 14.99
N PHE A 134 -9.06 17.75 13.99
CA PHE A 134 -9.94 18.68 13.29
C PHE A 134 -11.33 18.05 13.16
N ASP A 135 -12.36 18.88 13.13
CA ASP A 135 -13.72 18.46 12.80
C ASP A 135 -13.93 18.41 11.27
N GLU A 136 -15.11 17.98 10.82
CA GLU A 136 -15.48 17.94 9.40
C GLU A 136 -15.70 19.33 8.77
N LYS A 137 -15.48 20.41 9.52
CA LYS A 137 -15.45 21.79 9.04
C LYS A 137 -14.04 22.37 9.07
N SER A 138 -13.02 21.52 9.31
CA SER A 138 -11.60 21.88 9.44
C SER A 138 -11.25 22.76 10.64
N ASN A 139 -12.13 22.86 11.65
CA ASN A 139 -11.82 23.55 12.89
C ASN A 139 -10.98 22.68 13.80
N ARG A 140 -9.96 23.25 14.45
CA ARG A 140 -9.15 22.53 15.45
C ARG A 140 -10.02 22.16 16.64
N ILE A 141 -10.03 20.87 16.98
CA ILE A 141 -10.66 20.35 18.19
C ILE A 141 -9.58 20.32 19.27
N TYR A 142 -9.74 21.17 20.30
CA TYR A 142 -8.87 21.12 21.47
C TYR A 142 -9.25 19.91 22.33
N GLN A 143 -8.27 19.05 22.63
CA GLN A 143 -8.40 18.09 23.72
C GLN A 143 -7.72 18.70 24.96
N PRO A 144 -8.43 18.81 26.09
CA PRO A 144 -7.88 19.32 27.35
C PRO A 144 -6.71 18.49 27.86
#